data_AF-A0A965CAE2-F1
#
_entry.id   AF-A0A965CAE2-F1
#
_cell.length_a   1.000
_cell.length_b   1.000
_cell.length_c   1.000
_cell.angle_alpha   90.00
_cell.angle_beta   90.00
_cell.angle_gamma   90.00
#
_symmetry.space_group_name_H-M   'P 1'
#
loop_
_entity.id
_entity.type
_entity.pdbx_description
1 polymer ?
#
loop_
_entity_poly.entity_id
_entity_poly.type
_entity_poly.pdbx_seq_one_letter_code
_entity_poly.pdbx_strand_id
1 'polypeptide(L)'
;MLNKRPLIVFTDVDDKYVVLGGNMRLKALKELKYESVPVIVADEWTEEQKHEFLIKDNVGFGEWDWDSLANEWDAEKLDDWGLDIPIFKDDETELKDLSSTIDNLYRIEIVCKDEEHQENTYNKLIEEGYECRLLTL
;
A
#
# COMPACT_ATOMS: atom_id res chain seq x y z
N MET A 1 -1.44 -2.33 36.37
CA MET A 1 -2.27 -2.14 35.15
C MET A 1 -1.45 -1.75 33.91
N LEU A 2 -0.36 -0.97 34.04
CA LEU A 2 0.49 -0.55 32.90
C LEU A 2 1.06 -1.71 32.05
N ASN A 3 1.36 -2.87 32.66
CA ASN A 3 1.87 -4.04 31.94
C ASN A 3 0.86 -4.69 30.98
N LYS A 4 -0.44 -4.36 31.08
CA LYS A 4 -1.46 -4.94 30.19
C LYS A 4 -1.54 -4.24 28.83
N ARG A 5 -1.04 -3.01 28.73
CA ARG A 5 -0.97 -2.22 27.49
C ARG A 5 0.31 -1.37 27.49
N PRO A 6 1.48 -1.99 27.23
CA PRO A 6 2.74 -1.25 27.09
C PRO A 6 2.68 -0.27 25.91
N LEU A 7 3.63 0.66 25.85
CA LEU A 7 3.86 1.46 24.65
C LEU A 7 4.57 0.60 23.60
N ILE A 8 4.29 0.82 22.33
CA ILE A 8 5.04 0.19 21.25
C ILE A 8 6.00 1.23 20.70
N VAL A 9 7.29 0.89 20.67
CA VAL A 9 8.37 1.77 20.20
C VAL A 9 9.27 1.03 19.22
N PHE A 10 9.97 1.76 18.37
CA PHE A 10 11.08 1.23 17.59
C PHE A 10 12.28 2.15 17.72
N THR A 11 13.46 1.59 17.46
CA THR A 11 14.73 2.30 17.41
C THR A 11 14.90 2.91 16.03
N ASP A 12 14.97 4.23 15.98
CA ASP A 12 15.24 5.00 14.77
C ASP A 12 16.74 5.03 14.44
N VAL A 13 17.12 5.55 13.26
CA VAL A 13 18.50 5.59 12.75
C VAL A 13 19.49 6.31 13.70
N ASP A 14 18.97 7.14 14.59
CA ASP A 14 19.69 7.91 15.61
C ASP A 14 19.84 7.18 16.98
N ASP A 15 19.54 5.88 17.07
CA ASP A 15 19.45 5.12 18.35
C ASP A 15 18.42 5.71 19.33
N LYS A 16 17.40 6.41 18.80
CA LYS A 16 16.31 7.01 19.57
C LYS A 16 15.06 6.15 19.51
N TYR A 17 14.37 6.02 20.64
CA TYR A 17 13.06 5.36 20.67
C TYR A 17 11.97 6.29 20.14
N VAL A 18 11.32 5.87 19.06
CA VAL A 18 10.15 6.51 18.47
C VAL A 18 8.91 5.69 18.81
N VAL A 19 7.82 6.36 19.17
CA VAL A 19 6.59 5.70 19.62
C VAL A 19 5.68 5.44 18.42
N LEU A 20 5.37 4.16 18.19
CA LEU A 20 4.39 3.70 17.20
C LEU A 20 2.98 3.69 17.79
N GLY A 21 2.86 3.22 19.03
CA GLY A 21 1.57 2.96 19.67
C GLY A 21 1.46 3.56 21.06
N GLY A 22 0.30 4.16 21.36
CA GLY A 22 -0.01 4.69 22.69
C GLY A 22 0.47 6.12 22.95
N ASN A 23 0.51 6.97 21.92
CA ASN A 23 0.91 8.39 22.04
C ASN A 23 0.14 9.16 23.14
N MET A 24 -1.18 8.97 23.24
CA MET A 24 -1.99 9.59 24.30
C MET A 24 -1.59 9.11 25.70
N ARG A 25 -1.25 7.83 25.83
CA ARG A 25 -0.78 7.24 27.10
C ARG A 25 0.59 7.80 27.48
N LEU A 26 1.50 7.93 26.52
CA LEU A 26 2.79 8.57 26.74
C LEU A 26 2.62 10.01 27.23
N LYS A 27 1.70 10.77 26.61
CA LYS A 27 1.41 12.15 27.03
C LYS A 27 0.91 12.21 28.48
N ALA A 28 -0.04 11.35 28.84
CA ALA A 28 -0.53 11.26 30.21
C ALA A 28 0.57 10.86 31.22
N LEU A 29 1.45 9.91 30.86
CA LEU A 29 2.55 9.47 31.72
C LEU A 29 3.60 10.58 31.92
N LYS A 30 3.86 11.40 30.89
CA LYS A 30 4.70 12.61 30.99
C LYS A 30 4.10 13.64 31.93
N GLU A 31 2.80 13.89 31.84
CA GLU A 31 2.09 14.82 32.74
C GLU A 31 2.11 14.33 34.20
N LEU A 32 2.00 13.01 34.40
CA LEU A 32 2.08 12.35 35.71
C LEU A 32 3.52 12.19 36.23
N LYS A 33 4.54 12.62 35.48
CA LYS A 33 5.97 12.56 35.86
C LYS A 33 6.47 11.15 36.20
N TYR A 34 6.00 10.14 35.46
CA TYR A 34 6.57 8.79 35.57
C TYR A 34 8.00 8.76 35.05
N GLU A 35 8.93 8.16 35.81
CA GLU A 35 10.33 8.02 35.42
C GLU A 35 10.58 6.82 34.49
N SER A 36 9.77 5.76 34.59
CA SER A 36 9.89 4.57 33.74
C SER A 36 8.52 4.00 33.38
N VAL A 37 8.44 3.47 32.17
CA VAL A 37 7.21 2.93 31.58
C VAL A 37 7.53 1.64 30.83
N PRO A 38 6.65 0.63 30.89
CA PRO A 38 6.86 -0.60 30.13
C PRO A 38 6.66 -0.34 28.63
N VAL A 39 7.65 -0.73 27.83
CA VAL A 39 7.63 -0.62 26.37
C VAL A 39 7.87 -1.98 25.72
N ILE A 40 7.30 -2.19 24.54
CA ILE A 40 7.65 -3.26 23.63
C ILE A 40 8.44 -2.62 22.50
N VAL A 41 9.64 -3.14 22.26
CA VAL A 41 10.50 -2.70 21.16
C VAL A 41 10.19 -3.55 19.93
N ALA A 42 9.82 -2.90 18.83
CA ALA A 42 9.35 -3.49 17.59
C ALA A 42 10.39 -3.33 16.45
N ASP A 43 11.68 -3.47 16.78
CA ASP A 43 12.79 -3.31 15.82
C ASP A 43 12.82 -4.43 14.78
N GLU A 44 12.24 -5.57 15.12
CA GLU A 44 12.08 -6.71 14.20
C GLU A 44 10.95 -6.52 13.18
N TRP A 45 10.13 -5.47 13.32
CA TRP A 45 9.03 -5.21 12.39
C TRP A 45 9.51 -4.53 11.13
N THR A 46 9.02 -5.00 9.98
CA THR A 46 9.20 -4.30 8.70
C THR A 46 8.46 -2.96 8.73
N GLU A 47 8.82 -2.05 7.82
CA GLU A 47 8.09 -0.78 7.67
C GLU A 47 6.60 -1.02 7.44
N GLU A 48 6.26 -2.02 6.62
CA GLU A 48 4.87 -2.41 6.34
C GLU A 48 4.12 -2.86 7.60
N GLN A 49 4.76 -3.62 8.50
CA GLN A 49 4.14 -4.03 9.77
C GLN A 49 3.94 -2.86 10.73
N LYS A 50 4.87 -1.90 10.75
CA LYS A 50 4.73 -0.65 11.54
C LYS A 50 3.56 0.18 11.03
N HIS A 51 3.43 0.26 9.72
CA HIS A 51 2.37 0.92 8.98
C HIS A 51 1.00 0.29 9.24
N GLU A 52 0.89 -1.03 9.08
CA GLU A 52 -0.30 -1.81 9.42
C GLU A 52 -0.74 -1.57 10.86
N PHE A 53 0.19 -1.62 11.80
CA PHE A 53 -0.10 -1.38 13.21
C PHE A 53 -0.66 0.04 13.45
N LEU A 54 -0.07 1.06 12.82
CA LEU A 54 -0.51 2.44 12.95
C LEU A 54 -1.93 2.62 12.43
N ILE A 55 -2.26 2.03 11.28
CA ILE A 55 -3.62 2.08 10.73
C ILE A 55 -4.58 1.37 11.69
N LYS A 56 -4.30 0.11 12.04
CA LYS A 56 -5.15 -0.71 12.91
C LYS A 56 -5.41 -0.10 14.30
N ASP A 57 -4.42 0.56 14.90
CA ASP A 57 -4.58 1.22 16.21
C ASP A 57 -5.52 2.45 16.11
N ASN A 58 -5.61 3.08 14.94
CA ASN A 58 -6.41 4.27 14.70
C ASN A 58 -7.77 4.01 14.01
N VAL A 59 -8.00 2.85 13.39
CA VAL A 59 -9.26 2.50 12.67
C VAL A 59 -10.51 2.83 13.50
N GLY A 60 -10.46 2.60 14.81
CA GLY A 60 -11.60 2.82 15.70
C GLY A 60 -11.76 4.23 16.28
N PHE A 61 -10.81 5.15 16.09
CA PHE A 61 -10.74 6.39 16.88
C PHE A 61 -10.26 7.65 16.14
N GLY A 62 -10.15 7.63 14.80
CA GLY A 62 -9.64 8.74 14.01
C GLY A 62 -10.65 9.36 13.03
N GLU A 63 -10.56 10.68 12.83
CA GLU A 63 -10.97 11.30 11.57
C GLU A 63 -9.81 11.10 10.59
N TRP A 64 -10.10 10.51 9.44
CA TRP A 64 -9.10 10.20 8.43
C TRP A 64 -9.05 11.29 7.37
N ASP A 65 -7.85 11.77 7.08
CA ASP A 65 -7.60 12.56 5.88
C ASP A 65 -7.50 11.60 4.69
N TRP A 66 -8.64 11.38 4.04
CA TRP A 66 -8.75 10.46 2.91
C TRP A 66 -7.88 10.86 1.71
N ASP A 67 -7.64 12.16 1.53
CA ASP A 67 -6.79 12.67 0.44
C ASP A 67 -5.32 12.30 0.71
N SER A 68 -4.85 12.54 1.94
CA SER A 68 -3.50 12.15 2.35
C SER A 68 -3.31 10.63 2.33
N LEU A 69 -4.30 9.87 2.80
CA LEU A 69 -4.26 8.40 2.75
C LEU A 69 -4.20 7.88 1.32
N ALA A 70 -5.03 8.39 0.41
CA ALA A 70 -5.04 7.95 -0.99
C ALA A 70 -3.75 8.26 -1.74
N ASN A 71 -3.01 9.31 -1.33
CA ASN A 71 -1.74 9.69 -1.95
C ASN A 71 -0.55 8.87 -1.44
N GLU A 72 -0.54 8.51 -0.15
CA GLU A 72 0.63 7.89 0.49
C GLU A 72 0.48 6.37 0.70
N TRP A 73 -0.74 5.84 0.62
CA TRP A 73 -1.06 4.46 1.01
C TRP A 73 -1.84 3.72 -0.08
N ASP A 74 -1.58 2.41 -0.15
CA ASP A 74 -2.29 1.52 -1.06
C ASP A 74 -3.70 1.20 -0.50
N ALA A 75 -4.74 1.54 -1.26
CA ALA A 75 -6.13 1.32 -0.88
C ALA A 75 -6.44 -0.17 -0.62
N GLU A 76 -5.82 -1.10 -1.34
CA GLU A 76 -6.03 -2.54 -1.11
C GLU A 76 -5.47 -2.97 0.25
N LYS A 77 -4.30 -2.41 0.63
CA LYS A 77 -3.69 -2.69 1.95
C LYS A 77 -4.50 -2.07 3.09
N LEU A 78 -5.02 -0.86 2.89
CA LEU A 78 -5.86 -0.19 3.89
C LEU A 78 -7.16 -0.98 4.17
N ASP A 79 -7.80 -1.51 3.12
CA ASP A 79 -8.98 -2.37 3.22
C ASP A 79 -8.65 -3.70 3.95
N ASP A 80 -7.55 -4.36 3.58
CA ASP A 80 -7.07 -5.59 4.26
C ASP A 80 -6.79 -5.36 5.76
N TRP A 81 -6.33 -4.15 6.11
CA TRP A 81 -6.09 -3.76 7.49
C TRP A 81 -7.36 -3.38 8.26
N GLY A 82 -8.52 -3.42 7.60
CA GLY A 82 -9.83 -3.19 8.20
C GLY A 82 -10.22 -1.72 8.31
N LEU A 83 -9.56 -0.83 7.58
CA LEU A 83 -10.03 0.54 7.40
C LEU A 83 -11.17 0.51 6.37
N ASP A 84 -12.41 0.78 6.81
CA ASP A 84 -13.56 0.87 5.91
C ASP A 84 -13.43 2.14 5.06
N ILE A 85 -12.88 1.98 3.86
CA ILE A 85 -12.67 3.08 2.93
C ILE A 85 -14.05 3.48 2.40
N PRO A 86 -14.56 4.69 2.70
CA PRO A 86 -15.82 5.14 2.16
C PRO A 86 -15.70 5.12 0.64
N ILE A 87 -16.55 4.34 -0.02
CA ILE A 87 -16.70 4.37 -1.46
C ILE A 87 -17.24 5.76 -1.78
N PHE A 88 -16.35 6.67 -2.14
CA PHE A 88 -16.72 7.95 -2.73
C PHE A 88 -17.40 7.63 -4.05
N LYS A 89 -18.73 7.48 -4.01
CA LYS A 89 -19.58 7.59 -5.19
C LYS A 89 -19.54 9.05 -5.58
N ASP A 90 -18.50 9.45 -6.30
CA ASP A 90 -18.61 10.61 -7.16
C ASP A 90 -19.65 10.27 -8.22
N ASP A 91 -20.81 10.92 -8.12
CA ASP A 91 -21.68 11.12 -9.26
C ASP A 91 -20.84 11.86 -10.32
N GLU A 92 -20.37 11.09 -11.31
CA GLU A 92 -19.71 11.55 -12.54
C GLU A 92 -18.53 12.53 -12.37
N THR A 93 -17.31 12.03 -12.17
CA THR A 93 -16.15 12.31 -13.06
C THR A 93 -14.86 11.64 -12.56
N GLU A 94 -14.16 11.00 -13.49
CA GLU A 94 -12.75 10.59 -13.41
C GLU A 94 -12.37 9.61 -12.29
N LEU A 95 -12.69 8.33 -12.53
CA LEU A 95 -11.74 7.26 -12.22
C LEU A 95 -10.37 7.65 -12.80
N LYS A 96 -9.48 8.21 -11.99
CA LYS A 96 -8.05 8.19 -12.26
C LYS A 96 -7.64 6.73 -12.25
N ASP A 97 -7.77 6.14 -13.42
CA ASP A 97 -7.31 4.81 -13.77
C ASP A 97 -5.83 4.68 -13.38
N LEU A 98 -5.57 4.05 -12.24
CA LEU A 98 -4.22 3.70 -11.78
C LEU A 98 -3.51 2.71 -12.75
N SER A 99 -4.13 2.35 -13.87
CA SER A 99 -3.44 1.78 -15.05
C SER A 99 -2.23 2.60 -15.49
N SER A 100 -2.14 3.90 -15.15
CA SER A 100 -0.99 4.72 -15.55
C SER A 100 0.36 4.37 -14.89
N THR A 101 0.38 3.50 -13.87
CA THR A 101 1.63 3.07 -13.19
C THR A 101 2.04 1.63 -13.51
N ILE A 102 1.19 0.88 -14.22
CA ILE A 102 1.62 -0.29 -14.97
C ILE A 102 2.20 0.27 -16.26
N ASP A 103 3.43 -0.06 -16.65
CA ASP A 103 3.93 0.28 -17.98
C ASP A 103 2.82 -0.02 -18.99
N ASN A 104 2.30 1.02 -19.66
CA ASN A 104 1.14 0.91 -20.56
C ASN A 104 1.52 0.02 -21.76
N LEU A 105 1.50 -1.29 -21.55
CA LEU A 105 1.85 -2.35 -22.48
C LEU A 105 0.61 -2.69 -23.29
N TYR A 106 0.40 -1.92 -24.36
CA TYR A 106 -0.66 -2.20 -25.33
C TYR A 106 -0.29 -3.42 -26.17
N ARG A 107 -0.93 -4.56 -25.90
CA ARG A 107 -0.75 -5.80 -26.66
C ARG A 107 -1.92 -5.99 -27.63
N ILE A 108 -1.62 -6.28 -28.88
CA ILE A 108 -2.59 -6.71 -29.87
C ILE A 108 -2.44 -8.23 -30.04
N GLU A 109 -3.52 -8.98 -29.86
CA GLU A 109 -3.57 -10.41 -30.17
C GLU A 109 -4.20 -10.60 -31.56
N ILE A 110 -3.49 -11.30 -32.44
CA ILE A 110 -3.94 -11.58 -33.80
C ILE A 110 -4.15 -13.09 -33.93
N VAL A 111 -5.39 -13.48 -34.18
CA VAL A 111 -5.76 -14.89 -34.39
C VAL A 111 -5.76 -15.18 -35.89
N CYS A 112 -4.77 -15.94 -36.35
CA CYS A 112 -4.68 -16.42 -37.73
C CYS A 112 -5.37 -17.79 -37.86
N LYS A 113 -6.04 -18.03 -39.00
CA LYS A 113 -6.74 -19.29 -39.28
C LYS A 113 -5.82 -20.39 -39.82
N ASP A 114 -4.68 -20.00 -40.41
CA ASP A 114 -3.74 -20.89 -41.08
C ASP A 114 -2.29 -20.48 -40.76
N GLU A 115 -1.37 -21.44 -40.84
CA GLU A 115 0.06 -21.26 -40.59
C GLU A 115 0.71 -20.26 -41.57
N GLU A 116 0.34 -20.33 -42.86
CA GLU A 116 0.84 -19.41 -43.89
C GLU A 116 0.40 -17.95 -43.62
N HIS A 117 -0.81 -17.75 -43.08
CA HIS A 117 -1.30 -16.44 -42.67
C HIS A 117 -0.60 -15.91 -41.42
N GLN A 118 -0.24 -16.80 -40.48
CA GLN A 118 0.53 -16.45 -39.30
C GLN A 118 1.94 -15.98 -39.67
N GLU A 119 2.64 -16.71 -40.54
CA GLU A 119 4.00 -16.38 -40.97
C GLU A 119 4.05 -15.05 -41.74
N ASN A 120 3.13 -14.86 -42.70
CA ASN A 120 3.04 -13.61 -43.47
C ASN A 120 2.75 -12.40 -42.58
N THR A 121 1.85 -12.56 -41.60
CA THR A 121 1.50 -11.48 -40.67
C THR A 121 2.66 -11.16 -39.73
N TYR A 122 3.36 -12.18 -39.22
CA TYR A 122 4.54 -12.02 -38.37
C TYR A 122 5.66 -11.27 -39.09
N ASN A 123 5.99 -11.69 -40.32
CA ASN A 123 7.03 -11.04 -41.12
C ASN A 123 6.69 -9.57 -41.41
N LYS A 124 5.43 -9.28 -41.77
CA LYS A 124 4.99 -7.91 -42.01
C LYS A 124 5.10 -7.02 -40.77
N LEU A 125 4.71 -7.52 -39.60
CA LEU A 125 4.76 -6.75 -38.36
C LEU A 125 6.20 -6.52 -37.88
N ILE A 126 7.11 -7.46 -38.14
CA ILE A 126 8.54 -7.26 -37.90
C ILE A 126 9.12 -6.20 -38.84
N GLU A 127 8.77 -6.24 -40.13
CA GLU A 127 9.21 -5.22 -41.09
C GLU A 127 8.71 -3.82 -40.71
N GLU A 128 7.51 -3.73 -40.14
CA GLU A 128 6.95 -2.48 -39.61
C GLU A 128 7.54 -2.07 -38.23
N GLY A 129 8.39 -2.91 -37.63
CA GLY A 129 9.15 -2.58 -36.41
C GLY A 129 8.48 -2.95 -35.09
N TYR A 130 7.46 -3.82 -35.11
CA TYR A 130 6.76 -4.26 -33.89
C TYR A 130 7.40 -5.50 -33.26
N GLU A 131 7.45 -5.53 -31.93
CA GLU A 131 7.85 -6.72 -31.17
C GLU A 131 6.73 -7.77 -31.19
N CYS A 132 6.91 -8.81 -31.99
CA CYS A 132 5.93 -9.89 -32.14
C CYS A 132 6.35 -11.12 -31.33
N ARG A 133 5.40 -11.72 -30.59
CA ARG A 133 5.59 -13.01 -29.91
C ARG A 133 4.67 -14.05 -30.55
N LEU A 134 5.25 -15.11 -31.12
CA LEU A 134 4.48 -16.25 -31.62
C LEU A 134 3.95 -17.06 -30.43
N LEU A 135 2.64 -17.19 -30.33
CA LEU A 135 1.96 -18.09 -29.41
C LEU A 135 1.48 -19.29 -30.23
N THR A 136 2.16 -20.43 -30.10
CA THR A 136 1.70 -21.71 -30.65
C THR A 136 1.03 -22.47 -29.50
N LEU A 137 -0.26 -22.83 -29.68
CA LEU A 137 -0.98 -23.73 -28.77
C LEU A 137 -0.43 -25.16 -28.85
#